data_AF-A0A7J6RV01-F1
#
_entry.id   AF-A0A7J6RV01-F1
#
_cell.length_a   1.000
_cell.length_b   1.000
_cell.length_c   1.000
_cell.angle_alpha   90.00
_cell.angle_beta   90.00
_cell.angle_gamma   90.00
#
_symmetry.space_group_name_H-M   'P 1'
#
loop_
_entity.id
_entity.type
_entity.pdbx_description
1 polymer ?
#
loop_
_entity_poly.entity_id
_entity_poly.type
_entity_poly.pdbx_seq_one_letter_code
_entity_poly.pdbx_strand_id
1 'polypeptide(L)'
;PMGSHEGRPGPARCTALRLLYFIHTDRALDLTTMECMQLYDLFREAARYDLDRLASLCHRQIRIKLRAEFVLLILRDCYDSRSRVSHVQTPSSSHVRSLIETCKYFFLNNYAECAALESCETLDPRLLCDLMRCMTVASQSHSLGTTAGGNGSGGRLNSPSRGFSGASADVHVAPSPGEDGSAAFAYQRRCPLAPILVRASTLQYDMQRLLHEDNQGDFEVVVQGEVFRCHRFVLAARCQYFAMLMQSGMSESQENRLVLPDEATSMTATGFGTFLEYVYTGTTTMV
;
A
#
# COMPACT_ATOMS: atom_id res chain seq x y z
N PRO A 1 22.72 -29.05 -28.53
CA PRO A 1 21.57 -29.42 -27.67
C PRO A 1 21.93 -29.24 -26.19
N MET A 2 21.67 -28.05 -25.64
CA MET A 2 21.46 -27.85 -24.21
C MET A 2 20.56 -26.63 -24.10
N GLY A 3 19.25 -26.89 -24.10
CA GLY A 3 18.24 -25.88 -23.85
C GLY A 3 18.39 -25.38 -22.42
N SER A 4 18.81 -24.12 -22.30
CA SER A 4 18.70 -23.36 -21.06
C SER A 4 17.22 -23.14 -20.76
N HIS A 5 16.64 -24.04 -19.96
CA HIS A 5 15.45 -23.74 -19.20
C HIS A 5 15.78 -22.56 -18.27
N GLU A 6 15.59 -21.33 -18.73
CA GLU A 6 15.39 -20.18 -17.86
C GLU A 6 14.08 -20.43 -17.10
N GLY A 7 14.22 -21.18 -16.00
CA GLY A 7 13.14 -21.47 -15.09
C GLY A 7 12.63 -20.16 -14.53
N ARG A 8 11.39 -19.81 -14.89
CA ARG A 8 10.65 -18.69 -14.32
C ARG A 8 10.82 -18.73 -12.79
N PRO A 9 11.33 -17.67 -12.15
CA PRO A 9 11.58 -17.69 -10.72
C PRO A 9 10.30 -18.06 -9.96
N GLY A 10 10.42 -18.90 -8.93
CA GLY A 10 9.28 -19.28 -8.11
C GLY A 10 8.59 -18.06 -7.47
N PRO A 11 7.33 -18.20 -7.01
CA PRO A 11 6.50 -17.08 -6.56
C PRO A 11 7.14 -16.28 -5.42
N ALA A 12 7.74 -16.94 -4.44
CA ALA A 12 8.44 -16.28 -3.33
C ALA A 12 9.64 -15.45 -3.81
N ARG A 13 10.42 -15.97 -4.76
CA ARG A 13 11.55 -15.24 -5.37
C ARG A 13 11.07 -14.03 -6.16
N CYS A 14 9.95 -14.16 -6.89
CA CYS A 14 9.33 -13.05 -7.60
C CYS A 14 8.89 -11.92 -6.65
N THR A 15 8.27 -12.26 -5.52
CA THR A 15 7.86 -11.28 -4.51
C THR A 15 9.06 -10.57 -3.92
N ALA A 16 10.09 -11.31 -3.48
CA ALA A 16 11.31 -10.73 -2.93
C ALA A 16 12.00 -9.76 -3.90
N LEU A 17 12.12 -10.13 -5.18
CA LEU A 17 12.70 -9.27 -6.20
C LEU A 17 11.90 -7.97 -6.40
N ARG A 18 10.56 -8.05 -6.32
CA ARG A 18 9.70 -6.85 -6.42
C ARG A 18 9.85 -5.92 -5.22
N LEU A 19 9.99 -6.47 -4.00
CA LEU A 19 10.26 -5.67 -2.81
C LEU A 19 11.59 -4.94 -2.94
N LEU A 20 12.66 -5.65 -3.30
CA LEU A 20 13.99 -5.07 -3.49
C LEU A 20 13.97 -4.01 -4.60
N TYR A 21 13.31 -4.31 -5.72
CA TYR A 21 13.16 -3.34 -6.79
C TYR A 21 12.46 -2.06 -6.30
N PHE A 22 11.38 -2.19 -5.55
CA PHE A 22 10.68 -1.03 -4.98
C PHE A 22 11.58 -0.24 -4.03
N ILE A 23 12.30 -0.90 -3.11
CA ILE A 23 13.23 -0.25 -2.18
C ILE A 23 14.28 0.58 -2.92
N HIS A 24 14.83 0.05 -4.02
CA HIS A 24 15.92 0.71 -4.76
C HIS A 24 15.47 1.69 -5.83
N THR A 25 14.18 1.75 -6.18
CA THR A 25 13.70 2.57 -7.31
C THR A 25 12.50 3.44 -6.99
N ASP A 26 11.85 3.21 -5.85
CA ASP A 26 10.55 3.79 -5.47
C ASP A 26 9.44 3.55 -6.52
N ARG A 27 9.63 2.56 -7.40
CA ARG A 27 8.69 2.16 -8.47
C ARG A 27 8.12 0.78 -8.18
N ALA A 28 6.81 0.66 -8.29
CA ALA A 28 6.13 -0.62 -8.20
C ALA A 28 5.84 -1.13 -9.62
N LEU A 29 6.64 -2.09 -10.08
CA LEU A 29 6.49 -2.71 -11.40
C LEU A 29 5.23 -3.56 -11.48
N ASP A 30 4.53 -3.44 -12.61
CA ASP A 30 3.53 -4.41 -13.09
C ASP A 30 2.36 -4.69 -12.13
N LEU A 31 2.09 -3.83 -11.15
CA LEU A 31 0.97 -4.05 -10.22
C LEU A 31 -0.36 -4.22 -10.96
N THR A 32 -0.55 -3.49 -12.06
CA THR A 32 -1.79 -3.54 -12.85
C THR A 32 -1.97 -4.84 -13.64
N THR A 33 -0.89 -5.56 -13.95
CA THR A 33 -0.94 -6.81 -14.72
C THR A 33 -0.95 -8.04 -13.83
N MET A 34 -0.49 -7.92 -12.58
CA MET A 34 -0.50 -9.00 -11.60
C MET A 34 -1.90 -9.49 -11.25
N GLU A 35 -2.01 -10.79 -11.00
CA GLU A 35 -3.24 -11.42 -10.49
C GLU A 35 -3.51 -11.02 -9.03
N CYS A 36 -4.77 -11.14 -8.59
CA CYS A 36 -5.19 -10.70 -7.26
C CYS A 36 -4.38 -11.37 -6.13
N MET A 37 -4.17 -12.68 -6.22
CA MET A 37 -3.41 -13.41 -5.19
C MET A 37 -1.91 -13.09 -5.22
N GLN A 38 -1.33 -12.82 -6.39
CA GLN A 38 0.05 -12.35 -6.49
C GLN A 38 0.22 -10.96 -5.86
N LEU A 39 -0.77 -10.09 -6.04
CA LEU A 39 -0.81 -8.78 -5.38
C LEU A 39 -0.99 -8.91 -3.87
N TYR A 40 -1.78 -9.88 -3.42
CA TYR A 40 -1.97 -10.17 -2.00
C TYR A 40 -0.67 -10.68 -1.35
N ASP A 41 0.05 -11.59 -1.99
CA ASP A 41 1.35 -12.04 -1.49
C ASP A 41 2.35 -10.88 -1.37
N LEU A 42 2.42 -10.02 -2.40
CA LEU A 42 3.28 -8.83 -2.36
C LEU A 42 2.84 -7.84 -1.27
N PHE A 43 1.53 -7.62 -1.11
CA PHE A 43 0.96 -6.79 -0.04
C PHE A 43 1.36 -7.32 1.34
N ARG A 44 1.23 -8.63 1.57
CA ARG A 44 1.48 -9.25 2.87
C ARG A 44 2.94 -9.08 3.28
N GLU A 45 3.86 -9.27 2.35
CA GLU A 45 5.28 -9.03 2.61
C GLU A 45 5.60 -7.53 2.73
N ALA A 46 5.04 -6.67 1.87
CA ALA A 46 5.22 -5.23 1.98
C ALA A 46 4.75 -4.68 3.34
N ALA A 47 3.60 -5.17 3.84
CA ALA A 47 3.13 -4.86 5.17
C ALA A 47 4.11 -5.39 6.23
N ARG A 48 4.54 -6.67 6.15
CA ARG A 48 5.48 -7.27 7.12
C ARG A 48 6.77 -6.48 7.29
N TYR A 49 7.32 -5.92 6.21
CA TYR A 49 8.55 -5.13 6.22
C TYR A 49 8.33 -3.62 6.38
N ASP A 50 7.12 -3.18 6.78
CA ASP A 50 6.76 -1.76 6.96
C ASP A 50 7.00 -0.89 5.72
N LEU A 51 6.89 -1.46 4.52
CA LEU A 51 6.93 -0.75 3.24
C LEU A 51 5.54 -0.16 2.95
N ASP A 52 5.12 0.79 3.79
CA ASP A 52 3.75 1.33 3.82
C ASP A 52 3.28 1.85 2.45
N ARG A 53 4.16 2.51 1.71
CA ARG A 53 3.86 3.03 0.36
C ARG A 53 3.51 1.89 -0.60
N LEU A 54 4.30 0.82 -0.61
CA LEU A 54 4.06 -0.36 -1.44
C LEU A 54 2.82 -1.13 -0.99
N ALA A 55 2.61 -1.28 0.33
CA ALA A 55 1.43 -1.93 0.89
C ALA A 55 0.14 -1.20 0.46
N SER A 56 0.12 0.14 0.54
CA SER A 56 -1.00 0.95 0.06
C SER A 56 -1.24 0.82 -1.46
N LEU A 57 -0.18 0.78 -2.27
CA LEU A 57 -0.31 0.57 -3.72
C LEU A 57 -0.89 -0.80 -4.04
N CYS A 58 -0.42 -1.86 -3.37
CA CYS A 58 -0.94 -3.21 -3.54
C CYS A 58 -2.40 -3.30 -3.08
N HIS A 59 -2.74 -2.75 -1.91
CA HIS A 59 -4.12 -2.72 -1.41
C HIS A 59 -5.07 -2.01 -2.37
N ARG A 60 -4.65 -0.86 -2.91
CA ARG A 60 -5.43 -0.15 -3.94
C ARG A 60 -5.70 -1.04 -5.14
N GLN A 61 -4.70 -1.77 -5.61
CA GLN A 61 -4.84 -2.61 -6.79
C GLN A 61 -5.65 -3.89 -6.52
N ILE A 62 -5.52 -4.48 -5.33
CA ILE A 62 -6.35 -5.60 -4.86
C ILE A 62 -7.82 -5.18 -4.87
N ARG A 63 -8.15 -4.00 -4.34
CA ARG A 63 -9.53 -3.49 -4.31
C ARG A 63 -10.16 -3.38 -5.70
N ILE A 64 -9.37 -3.08 -6.74
CA ILE A 64 -9.84 -3.01 -8.13
C ILE A 64 -10.08 -4.40 -8.71
N LYS A 65 -9.25 -5.39 -8.32
CA LYS A 65 -9.26 -6.75 -8.87
C LYS A 65 -10.02 -7.76 -7.99
N LEU A 66 -10.65 -7.30 -6.92
CA LEU A 66 -11.28 -8.17 -5.94
C LEU A 66 -12.51 -8.84 -6.55
N ARG A 67 -12.62 -10.15 -6.35
CA ARG A 67 -13.75 -11.00 -6.76
C ARG A 67 -14.14 -11.92 -5.61
N ALA A 68 -15.35 -12.49 -5.67
CA ALA A 68 -15.87 -13.38 -4.64
C ALA A 68 -14.90 -14.54 -4.32
N GLU A 69 -14.30 -15.15 -5.34
CA GLU A 69 -13.32 -16.24 -5.20
C GLU A 69 -12.08 -15.89 -4.35
N PHE A 70 -11.61 -14.64 -4.39
CA PHE A 70 -10.41 -14.21 -3.67
C PHE A 70 -10.70 -13.68 -2.26
N VAL A 71 -11.91 -13.18 -2.02
CA VAL A 71 -12.30 -12.54 -0.75
C VAL A 71 -12.17 -13.52 0.42
N LEU A 72 -12.69 -14.73 0.25
CA LEU A 72 -12.66 -15.76 1.29
C LEU A 72 -11.24 -16.27 1.55
N LEU A 73 -10.43 -16.42 0.49
CA LEU A 73 -9.02 -16.80 0.61
C LEU A 73 -8.22 -15.76 1.41
N ILE A 74 -8.40 -14.48 1.09
CA ILE A 74 -7.71 -13.37 1.78
C ILE A 74 -8.17 -13.28 3.23
N LEU A 75 -9.48 -13.39 3.51
CA LEU A 75 -10.01 -13.34 4.87
C LEU A 75 -9.51 -14.50 5.73
N ARG A 76 -9.47 -15.70 5.17
CA ARG A 76 -8.94 -16.90 5.85
C ARG A 76 -7.48 -16.72 6.23
N ASP A 77 -6.61 -16.35 5.29
CA ASP A 77 -5.18 -16.17 5.55
C ASP A 77 -4.92 -15.08 6.61
N CYS A 78 -5.68 -13.97 6.54
CA CYS A 78 -5.62 -12.91 7.54
C CYS A 78 -6.05 -13.39 8.94
N TYR A 79 -7.06 -14.26 9.03
CA TYR A 79 -7.59 -14.76 10.29
C TYR A 79 -6.67 -15.82 10.93
N ASP A 80 -6.19 -16.76 10.12
CA ASP A 80 -5.25 -17.81 10.54
C ASP A 80 -3.95 -17.19 11.08
N SER A 81 -3.45 -16.16 10.39
CA SER A 81 -2.28 -15.39 10.83
C SER A 81 -2.51 -14.69 12.17
N ARG A 82 -3.74 -14.25 12.47
CA ARG A 82 -4.09 -13.57 13.72
C ARG A 82 -4.21 -14.52 14.90
N SER A 83 -4.72 -15.73 14.68
CA SER A 83 -4.84 -16.77 15.70
C SER A 83 -3.49 -17.22 16.26
N ARG A 84 -2.41 -17.06 15.47
CA ARG A 84 -1.05 -17.47 15.83
C ARG A 84 -0.23 -16.42 16.59
N VAL A 85 -0.66 -15.16 16.65
CA VAL A 85 0.13 -14.06 17.24
C VAL A 85 -0.45 -13.71 18.61
N SER A 86 0.07 -14.34 19.67
CA SER A 86 -0.30 -14.08 21.08
C SER A 86 0.69 -13.19 21.84
N HIS A 87 1.84 -12.83 21.27
CA HIS A 87 2.78 -11.88 21.86
C HIS A 87 3.55 -11.15 20.75
N VAL A 88 3.82 -9.86 20.98
CA VAL A 88 4.54 -8.89 20.12
C VAL A 88 3.61 -8.00 19.27
N GLN A 89 3.55 -6.73 19.65
CA GLN A 89 2.96 -5.64 18.88
C GLN A 89 3.68 -5.50 17.55
N THR A 90 2.94 -5.58 16.44
CA THR A 90 3.47 -5.32 15.09
C THR A 90 2.96 -3.98 14.55
N PRO A 91 3.86 -3.01 14.27
CA PRO A 91 3.63 -2.05 13.18
C PRO A 91 3.51 -2.87 11.88
N SER A 92 2.66 -2.43 10.94
CA SER A 92 2.03 -3.18 9.80
C SER A 92 0.56 -3.57 9.98
N SER A 93 0.05 -3.55 11.21
CA SER A 93 -1.32 -4.00 11.49
C SER A 93 -2.43 -3.09 10.93
N SER A 94 -2.14 -1.82 10.59
CA SER A 94 -3.14 -0.89 10.02
C SER A 94 -3.53 -1.27 8.59
N HIS A 95 -2.55 -1.54 7.72
CA HIS A 95 -2.78 -1.94 6.33
C HIS A 95 -3.58 -3.24 6.27
N VAL A 96 -3.19 -4.25 7.06
CA VAL A 96 -3.89 -5.54 7.12
C VAL A 96 -5.32 -5.37 7.62
N ARG A 97 -5.56 -4.56 8.66
CA ARG A 97 -6.92 -4.25 9.13
C ARG A 97 -7.77 -3.59 8.03
N SER A 98 -7.20 -2.63 7.31
CA SER A 98 -7.90 -1.93 6.23
C SER A 98 -8.29 -2.87 5.08
N LEU A 99 -7.41 -3.82 4.74
CA LEU A 99 -7.71 -4.85 3.76
C LEU A 99 -8.83 -5.78 4.25
N ILE A 100 -8.79 -6.24 5.51
CA ILE A 100 -9.86 -7.06 6.10
C ILE A 100 -11.21 -6.35 6.01
N GLU A 101 -11.27 -5.06 6.36
CA GLU A 101 -12.52 -4.28 6.25
C GLU A 101 -12.98 -4.13 4.80
N THR A 102 -12.05 -4.00 3.85
CA THR A 102 -12.36 -4.02 2.41
C THR A 102 -12.98 -5.35 1.99
N CYS A 103 -12.39 -6.47 2.41
CA CYS A 103 -12.88 -7.80 2.08
C CYS A 103 -14.24 -8.10 2.74
N LYS A 104 -14.42 -7.73 4.01
CA LYS A 104 -15.72 -7.82 4.70
C LYS A 104 -16.78 -7.01 3.99
N TYR A 105 -16.49 -5.76 3.65
CA TYR A 105 -17.43 -4.92 2.92
C TYR A 105 -17.83 -5.54 1.59
N PHE A 106 -16.88 -6.06 0.81
CA PHE A 106 -17.18 -6.78 -0.43
C PHE A 106 -18.06 -8.00 -0.19
N PHE A 107 -17.72 -8.82 0.81
CA PHE A 107 -18.47 -10.04 1.16
C PHE A 107 -19.93 -9.72 1.50
N LEU A 108 -20.18 -8.73 2.37
CA LEU A 108 -21.53 -8.36 2.79
C LEU A 108 -22.40 -7.90 1.62
N ASN A 109 -21.79 -7.16 0.70
CA ASN A 109 -22.44 -6.59 -0.46
C ASN A 109 -22.71 -7.60 -1.59
N ASN A 110 -21.92 -8.69 -1.62
CA ASN A 110 -22.01 -9.76 -2.60
C ASN A 110 -22.26 -11.11 -1.91
N TYR A 111 -23.04 -11.11 -0.82
CA TYR A 111 -23.20 -12.26 0.05
C TYR A 111 -23.72 -13.50 -0.70
N ALA A 112 -24.72 -13.32 -1.57
CA ALA A 112 -25.32 -14.43 -2.32
C ALA A 112 -24.28 -15.15 -3.20
N GLU A 113 -23.40 -14.40 -3.87
CA GLU A 113 -22.33 -14.96 -4.68
C GLU A 113 -21.26 -15.62 -3.81
N CYS A 114 -20.84 -14.97 -2.73
CA CYS A 114 -19.82 -15.51 -1.83
C CYS A 114 -20.30 -16.78 -1.10
N ALA A 115 -21.57 -16.84 -0.70
CA ALA A 115 -22.17 -17.97 0.00
C ALA A 115 -22.36 -19.19 -0.91
N ALA A 116 -22.41 -19.00 -2.24
CA ALA A 116 -22.52 -20.09 -3.21
C ALA A 116 -21.17 -20.77 -3.51
N LEU A 117 -20.04 -20.22 -3.03
CA LEU A 117 -18.72 -20.78 -3.25
C LEU A 117 -18.42 -21.94 -2.30
N GLU A 118 -17.79 -23.00 -2.81
CA GLU A 118 -17.29 -24.13 -2.01
C GLU A 118 -16.26 -23.67 -0.94
N SER A 119 -15.49 -22.62 -1.24
CA SER A 119 -14.56 -22.01 -0.28
C SER A 119 -15.27 -21.39 0.94
N CYS A 120 -16.58 -21.12 0.85
CA CYS A 120 -17.40 -20.68 1.97
C CYS A 120 -17.76 -21.83 2.92
N GLU A 121 -18.00 -23.03 2.37
CA GLU A 121 -18.36 -24.22 3.17
C GLU A 121 -17.24 -24.65 4.11
N THR A 122 -15.99 -24.38 3.72
CA THR A 122 -14.78 -24.73 4.47
C THR A 122 -14.29 -23.61 5.40
N LEU A 123 -15.08 -22.56 5.60
CA LEU A 123 -14.74 -21.46 6.50
C LEU A 123 -14.68 -21.90 7.96
N ASP A 124 -13.69 -21.36 8.69
CA ASP A 124 -13.61 -21.54 10.14
C ASP A 124 -14.87 -20.96 10.82
N PRO A 125 -15.49 -21.68 11.78
CA PRO A 125 -16.70 -21.20 12.45
C PRO A 125 -16.55 -19.83 13.12
N ARG A 126 -15.36 -19.48 13.60
CA ARG A 126 -15.09 -18.18 14.23
C ARG A 126 -15.08 -17.06 13.20
N LEU A 127 -14.45 -17.29 12.04
CA LEU A 127 -14.48 -16.34 10.93
C LEU A 127 -15.91 -16.15 10.42
N LEU A 128 -16.67 -17.23 10.27
CA LEU A 128 -18.09 -17.18 9.90
C LEU A 128 -18.90 -16.37 10.93
N CYS A 129 -18.74 -16.64 12.23
CA CYS A 129 -19.39 -15.87 13.28
C CYS A 129 -19.04 -14.37 13.20
N ASP A 130 -17.78 -14.03 12.96
CA ASP A 130 -17.35 -12.64 12.84
C ASP A 130 -17.97 -11.95 11.61
N LEU A 131 -18.09 -12.65 10.48
CA LEU A 131 -18.79 -12.14 9.29
C LEU A 131 -20.29 -11.94 9.54
N MET A 132 -20.94 -12.89 10.22
CA MET A 132 -22.36 -12.79 10.60
C MET A 132 -22.62 -11.61 11.55
N ARG A 133 -21.73 -11.36 12.52
CA ARG A 133 -21.83 -10.18 13.40
C ARG A 133 -21.77 -8.89 12.57
N CYS A 134 -20.90 -8.81 11.58
CA CYS A 134 -20.84 -7.65 10.68
C CYS A 134 -22.16 -7.44 9.90
N MET A 135 -22.85 -8.50 9.47
CA MET A 135 -24.18 -8.40 8.82
C MET A 135 -25.23 -7.79 9.75
N THR A 136 -25.29 -8.24 11.01
CA THR A 136 -26.28 -7.75 11.97
C THR A 136 -26.10 -6.27 12.28
N VAL A 137 -24.86 -5.80 12.44
CA VAL A 137 -24.55 -4.38 12.69
C VAL A 137 -24.90 -3.51 11.48
N ALA A 138 -24.61 -3.97 10.26
CA ALA A 138 -24.96 -3.25 9.04
C ALA A 138 -26.49 -3.07 8.90
N SER A 139 -27.26 -4.11 9.20
CA SER A 139 -28.73 -4.07 9.14
C SER A 139 -29.36 -3.09 10.14
N GLN A 140 -28.75 -2.86 11.30
CA GLN A 140 -29.24 -1.92 12.32
C GLN A 140 -28.97 -0.44 11.95
N SER A 141 -27.95 -0.17 11.14
CA SER A 141 -27.64 1.20 10.69
C SER A 141 -28.66 1.76 9.69
N HIS A 142 -29.35 0.89 8.95
CA HIS A 142 -30.43 1.27 8.04
C HIS A 142 -31.78 1.48 8.74
N SER A 143 -31.95 1.07 10.01
CA SER A 143 -33.21 1.19 10.77
C SER A 143 -33.29 2.38 11.74
N LEU A 144 -32.24 3.21 11.84
CA LEU A 144 -32.19 4.39 12.73
C LEU A 144 -32.34 5.72 11.97
N GLY A 145 -33.04 5.70 10.84
CA GLY A 145 -33.34 6.86 10.02
C GLY A 145 -34.79 7.35 10.13
N THR A 146 -35.52 7.09 11.21
CA THR A 146 -36.80 7.78 11.48
C THR A 146 -37.24 7.53 12.92
N THR A 147 -36.94 8.45 13.84
CA THR A 147 -37.82 8.88 14.94
C THR A 147 -37.08 9.85 15.86
N ALA A 148 -37.61 11.05 16.01
CA ALA A 148 -37.95 11.69 17.29
C ALA A 148 -37.71 13.21 17.27
N GLY A 149 -38.80 13.96 17.44
CA GLY A 149 -38.82 15.40 17.66
C GLY A 149 -40.25 15.85 17.90
N GLY A 150 -40.81 15.47 19.05
CA GLY A 150 -42.15 15.90 19.46
C GLY A 150 -42.15 17.30 20.08
N ASN A 151 -43.25 18.02 19.91
CA ASN A 151 -43.77 18.93 20.93
C ASN A 151 -45.28 19.13 20.71
N GLY A 152 -46.06 19.03 21.79
CA GLY A 152 -47.51 19.02 21.77
C GLY A 152 -48.17 20.40 21.93
N SER A 153 -49.48 20.46 21.68
CA SER A 153 -50.54 20.94 22.60
C SER A 153 -51.84 21.34 21.84
N GLY A 154 -52.97 20.80 22.33
CA GLY A 154 -54.29 21.46 22.42
C GLY A 154 -55.13 21.77 21.17
N GLY A 155 -56.40 21.31 21.16
CA GLY A 155 -57.50 22.07 20.53
C GLY A 155 -58.48 21.31 19.62
N ARG A 156 -59.61 20.92 20.22
CA ARG A 156 -60.92 20.46 19.72
C ARG A 156 -61.43 20.83 18.30
N LEU A 157 -62.19 19.86 17.75
CA LEU A 157 -63.47 19.93 16.97
C LEU A 157 -63.54 20.73 15.66
N ASN A 158 -63.65 20.02 14.51
CA ASN A 158 -64.84 20.00 13.64
C ASN A 158 -64.64 19.11 12.40
N SER A 159 -65.62 18.26 12.12
CA SER A 159 -66.01 17.83 10.75
C SER A 159 -67.10 18.79 10.23
N PRO A 160 -67.51 18.85 8.93
CA PRO A 160 -67.29 17.86 7.85
C PRO A 160 -66.99 18.44 6.43
N SER A 161 -66.76 17.52 5.47
CA SER A 161 -67.27 17.53 4.06
C SER A 161 -66.25 17.53 2.91
N ARG A 162 -66.29 16.41 2.16
CA ARG A 162 -66.21 16.22 0.69
C ARG A 162 -64.97 16.71 -0.09
N GLY A 163 -64.31 15.75 -0.73
CA GLY A 163 -63.43 15.98 -1.88
C GLY A 163 -62.86 14.68 -2.44
N PHE A 164 -63.51 14.13 -3.46
CA PHE A 164 -63.13 12.95 -4.22
C PHE A 164 -61.98 13.30 -5.18
N SER A 165 -60.90 12.50 -5.25
CA SER A 165 -60.19 12.11 -6.51
C SER A 165 -58.83 11.41 -6.27
N GLY A 166 -58.75 10.17 -6.75
CA GLY A 166 -57.60 9.60 -7.48
C GLY A 166 -56.25 9.43 -6.77
N ALA A 167 -56.03 8.27 -6.15
CA ALA A 167 -54.68 7.77 -5.85
C ALA A 167 -54.30 6.69 -6.88
N SER A 168 -53.43 7.04 -7.83
CA SER A 168 -52.58 6.06 -8.51
C SER A 168 -51.30 5.92 -7.70
N ALA A 169 -51.17 4.81 -7.00
CA ALA A 169 -49.88 4.24 -6.67
C ALA A 169 -49.50 3.34 -7.84
N ASP A 170 -48.31 3.50 -8.41
CA ASP A 170 -47.55 2.35 -8.93
C ASP A 170 -46.07 2.68 -9.16
N VAL A 171 -45.26 2.02 -8.32
CA VAL A 171 -44.02 1.29 -8.63
C VAL A 171 -43.06 1.94 -9.63
N HIS A 172 -41.99 2.54 -9.09
CA HIS A 172 -40.75 2.73 -9.85
C HIS A 172 -40.12 1.36 -10.12
N VAL A 173 -40.27 0.88 -11.36
CA VAL A 173 -39.58 -0.28 -11.91
C VAL A 173 -38.09 0.02 -11.99
N ALA A 174 -37.26 -0.79 -11.31
CA ALA A 174 -35.82 -0.80 -11.49
C ALA A 174 -35.46 -1.37 -12.88
N PRO A 175 -34.47 -0.81 -13.61
CA PRO A 175 -34.09 -1.35 -14.90
C PRO A 175 -33.31 -2.65 -14.72
N SER A 176 -33.66 -3.66 -15.52
CA SER A 176 -32.99 -4.95 -15.61
C SER A 176 -31.52 -4.80 -16.01
N PRO A 177 -30.58 -5.58 -15.44
CA PRO A 177 -29.18 -5.53 -15.85
C PRO A 177 -29.02 -6.25 -17.19
N GLY A 178 -28.66 -5.50 -18.23
CA GLY A 178 -28.12 -6.03 -19.47
C GLY A 178 -26.76 -6.67 -19.21
N GLU A 179 -26.58 -7.84 -19.79
CA GLU A 179 -25.32 -8.58 -19.90
C GLU A 179 -24.29 -7.69 -20.59
N ASP A 180 -23.29 -7.20 -19.85
CA ASP A 180 -21.99 -6.75 -20.35
C ASP A 180 -21.19 -6.13 -19.21
N GLY A 181 -20.28 -6.89 -18.59
CA GLY A 181 -19.00 -6.48 -17.95
C GLY A 181 -18.89 -5.24 -17.03
N SER A 182 -19.97 -4.52 -16.72
CA SER A 182 -19.97 -3.15 -16.19
C SER A 182 -20.21 -3.08 -14.68
N ALA A 183 -20.69 -4.17 -14.07
CA ALA A 183 -20.93 -4.25 -12.63
C ALA A 183 -19.65 -4.03 -11.78
N ALA A 184 -18.49 -4.46 -12.30
CA ALA A 184 -17.19 -4.22 -11.65
C ALA A 184 -16.83 -2.73 -11.57
N PHE A 185 -17.24 -1.92 -12.55
CA PHE A 185 -16.99 -0.47 -12.56
C PHE A 185 -18.01 0.33 -11.74
N ALA A 186 -19.25 -0.15 -11.62
CA ALA A 186 -20.29 0.51 -10.83
C ALA A 186 -20.02 0.44 -9.31
N TYR A 187 -19.42 -0.65 -8.81
CA TYR A 187 -19.07 -0.79 -7.38
C TYR A 187 -17.96 0.17 -6.92
N GLN A 188 -17.10 0.59 -7.85
CA GLN A 188 -15.90 1.35 -7.55
C GLN A 188 -16.18 2.80 -7.10
N ARG A 189 -17.43 3.29 -7.23
CA ARG A 189 -17.85 4.64 -6.82
C ARG A 189 -18.56 4.73 -5.46
N ARG A 190 -18.77 3.63 -4.73
CA ARG A 190 -19.53 3.68 -3.45
C ARG A 190 -18.98 2.80 -2.33
N CYS A 191 -17.70 2.44 -2.32
CA CYS A 191 -17.09 1.95 -1.08
C CYS A 191 -16.99 3.12 -0.08
N PRO A 192 -17.71 3.11 1.06
CA PRO A 192 -17.64 4.18 2.07
C PRO A 192 -16.37 4.11 2.92
N LEU A 193 -15.45 3.18 2.59
CA LEU A 193 -14.18 3.03 3.27
C LEU A 193 -13.26 4.21 2.95
N ALA A 194 -12.51 4.65 3.97
CA ALA A 194 -11.57 5.76 3.83
C ALA A 194 -10.63 5.57 2.63
N PRO A 195 -10.26 6.66 1.94
CA PRO A 195 -9.29 6.58 0.85
C PRO A 195 -7.97 5.99 1.35
N ILE A 196 -7.37 5.11 0.56
CA ILE A 196 -6.05 4.55 0.87
C ILE A 196 -5.03 5.67 0.70
N LEU A 197 -4.42 6.11 1.80
CA LEU A 197 -3.36 7.11 1.80
C LEU A 197 -2.03 6.45 1.46
N VAL A 198 -1.41 6.92 0.38
CA VAL A 198 -0.05 6.52 0.01
C VAL A 198 0.90 7.54 0.64
N ARG A 199 1.79 7.09 1.55
CA ARG A 199 2.76 7.98 2.20
C ARG A 199 3.75 8.57 1.20
N ALA A 200 4.26 9.76 1.52
CA ALA A 200 5.08 10.58 0.63
C ALA A 200 6.60 10.41 0.82
N SER A 201 7.08 9.56 1.75
CA SER A 201 8.52 9.30 1.83
C SER A 201 8.97 8.61 0.53
N THR A 202 9.91 9.23 -0.16
CA THR A 202 10.50 8.75 -1.41
C THR A 202 11.94 8.32 -1.16
N LEU A 203 12.46 7.43 -2.00
CA LEU A 203 13.88 7.07 -1.98
C LEU A 203 14.79 8.30 -2.00
N GLN A 204 14.43 9.33 -2.78
CA GLN A 204 15.17 10.59 -2.85
C GLN A 204 15.23 11.29 -1.49
N TYR A 205 14.10 11.39 -0.79
CA TYR A 205 14.03 11.98 0.55
C TYR A 205 14.86 11.18 1.55
N ASP A 206 14.76 9.85 1.53
CA ASP A 206 15.52 8.99 2.44
C ASP A 206 17.03 9.06 2.17
N MET A 207 17.44 9.15 0.90
CA MET A 207 18.85 9.36 0.52
C MET A 207 19.38 10.75 0.91
N GLN A 208 18.55 11.78 0.83
CA GLN A 208 18.93 13.13 1.28
C GLN A 208 19.13 13.16 2.79
N ARG A 209 18.23 12.51 3.54
CA ARG A 209 18.38 12.36 5.00
C ARG A 209 19.62 11.56 5.35
N LEU A 210 19.93 10.50 4.59
CA LEU A 210 21.16 9.72 4.78
C LEU A 210 22.43 10.58 4.60
N LEU A 211 22.39 11.61 3.75
CA LEU A 211 23.54 12.52 3.56
C LEU A 211 23.65 13.59 4.67
N HIS A 212 22.53 14.13 5.16
CA HIS A 212 22.54 15.29 6.06
C HIS A 212 22.28 14.97 7.54
N GLU A 213 21.46 13.97 7.82
CA GLU A 213 21.02 13.63 9.18
C GLU A 213 21.76 12.40 9.74
N ASP A 214 22.23 11.50 8.88
CA ASP A 214 22.95 10.30 9.31
C ASP A 214 24.46 10.54 9.35
N ASN A 215 25.04 10.46 10.55
CA ASN A 215 26.47 10.68 10.77
C ASN A 215 27.29 9.37 10.73
N GLN A 216 26.69 8.25 10.32
CA GLN A 216 27.29 6.92 10.26
C GLN A 216 27.97 6.60 8.93
N GLY A 217 28.49 7.61 8.22
CA GLY A 217 29.28 7.40 7.00
C GLY A 217 30.53 6.55 7.26
N ASP A 218 30.72 5.52 6.43
CA ASP A 218 31.84 4.56 6.45
C ASP A 218 33.04 5.02 5.60
N PHE A 219 32.98 6.23 5.04
CA PHE A 219 34.05 6.87 4.29
C PHE A 219 34.14 8.36 4.58
N GLU A 220 35.37 8.88 4.60
CA GLU A 220 35.64 10.30 4.76
C GLU A 220 36.34 10.85 3.52
N VAL A 221 35.84 11.99 3.01
CA VAL A 221 36.55 12.76 1.98
C VAL A 221 36.89 14.13 2.56
N VAL A 222 38.16 14.50 2.49
CA VAL A 222 38.65 15.80 2.97
C VAL A 222 38.95 16.69 1.78
N VAL A 223 38.30 17.85 1.73
CA VAL A 223 38.43 18.84 0.65
C VAL A 223 38.64 20.21 1.30
N GLN A 224 39.75 20.88 1.00
CA GLN A 224 40.09 22.18 1.61
C GLN A 224 40.06 22.17 3.15
N GLY A 225 40.45 21.05 3.76
CA GLY A 225 40.41 20.84 5.21
C GLY A 225 39.03 20.55 5.79
N GLU A 226 37.95 20.65 5.01
CA GLU A 226 36.60 20.23 5.43
C GLU A 226 36.41 18.73 5.25
N VAL A 227 35.80 18.08 6.24
CA VAL A 227 35.59 16.63 6.27
C VAL A 227 34.14 16.30 5.92
N PHE A 228 33.95 15.53 4.85
CA PHE A 228 32.67 15.02 4.42
C PHE A 228 32.56 13.53 4.77
N ARG A 229 31.65 13.18 5.70
CA ARG A 229 31.29 11.78 5.95
C ARG A 229 30.30 11.31 4.89
N CYS A 230 30.58 10.17 4.29
CA CYS A 230 29.77 9.63 3.19
C CYS A 230 29.81 8.09 3.18
N HIS A 231 29.03 7.49 2.29
CA HIS A 231 28.80 6.06 2.21
C HIS A 231 29.51 5.46 0.99
N ARG A 232 30.42 4.52 1.22
CA ARG A 232 31.22 3.87 0.16
C ARG A 232 30.35 3.30 -0.94
N PHE A 233 29.30 2.57 -0.56
CA PHE A 233 28.44 1.89 -1.51
C PHE A 233 27.69 2.88 -2.43
N VAL A 234 27.24 4.02 -1.90
CA VAL A 234 26.54 5.05 -2.69
C VAL A 234 27.52 5.67 -3.69
N LEU A 235 28.70 6.07 -3.22
CA LEU A 235 29.74 6.65 -4.10
C LEU A 235 30.16 5.68 -5.20
N ALA A 236 30.45 4.42 -4.85
CA ALA A 236 30.86 3.41 -5.83
C ALA A 236 29.73 3.08 -6.83
N ALA A 237 28.48 3.02 -6.39
CA ALA A 237 27.35 2.73 -7.28
C ALA A 237 27.05 3.88 -8.26
N ARG A 238 27.41 5.11 -7.92
CA ARG A 238 27.00 6.33 -8.63
C ARG A 238 28.16 7.06 -9.33
N CYS A 239 29.41 6.75 -8.97
CA CYS A 239 30.59 7.41 -9.50
C CYS A 239 31.71 6.39 -9.77
N GLN A 240 32.05 6.22 -11.05
CA GLN A 240 33.09 5.26 -11.49
C GLN A 240 34.47 5.58 -10.90
N TYR A 241 34.80 6.86 -10.69
CA TYR A 241 36.07 7.25 -10.07
C TYR A 241 36.20 6.66 -8.66
N PHE A 242 35.18 6.85 -7.81
CA PHE A 242 35.17 6.28 -6.46
C PHE A 242 35.10 4.76 -6.47
N ALA A 243 34.36 4.16 -7.42
CA ALA A 243 34.33 2.71 -7.59
C ALA A 243 35.73 2.13 -7.85
N MET A 244 36.48 2.75 -8.76
CA MET A 244 37.86 2.35 -9.09
C MET A 244 38.81 2.60 -7.92
N LEU A 245 38.69 3.74 -7.24
CA LEU A 245 39.51 4.09 -6.08
C LEU A 245 39.34 3.09 -4.94
N MET A 246 38.11 2.62 -4.68
CA MET A 246 37.84 1.63 -3.64
C MET A 246 38.30 0.22 -4.02
N GLN A 247 38.53 -0.05 -5.31
CA GLN A 247 39.00 -1.33 -5.84
C GLN A 247 40.52 -1.38 -6.08
N SER A 248 41.20 -0.23 -6.07
CA SER A 248 42.61 -0.11 -6.47
C SER A 248 43.60 -0.72 -5.47
N GLY A 249 43.16 -1.04 -4.24
CA GLY A 249 44.02 -1.55 -3.17
C GLY A 249 45.02 -0.53 -2.61
N MET A 250 44.90 0.74 -3.00
CA MET A 250 45.73 1.86 -2.50
C MET A 250 45.38 2.21 -1.05
N SER A 251 46.28 2.92 -0.35
CA SER A 251 46.12 3.28 1.08
C SER A 251 44.79 3.97 1.38
N GLU A 252 44.29 4.82 0.48
CA GLU A 252 43.00 5.51 0.66
C GLU A 252 41.82 4.52 0.71
N SER A 253 41.91 3.38 0.03
CA SER A 253 40.90 2.32 0.10
C SER A 253 40.92 1.58 1.44
N GLN A 254 42.10 1.53 2.09
CA GLN A 254 42.36 0.83 3.36
C GLN A 254 42.08 1.71 4.58
N GLU A 255 42.35 3.01 4.48
CA GLU A 255 42.18 3.98 5.58
C GLU A 255 40.76 4.55 5.70
N ASN A 256 39.83 4.12 4.82
CA ASN A 256 38.46 4.66 4.73
C ASN A 256 38.43 6.20 4.63
N ARG A 257 39.50 6.80 4.10
CA ARG A 257 39.70 8.25 4.08
C ARG A 257 40.45 8.65 2.82
N LEU A 258 39.92 9.65 2.13
CA LEU A 258 40.52 10.27 0.95
C LEU A 258 40.77 11.75 1.23
N VAL A 259 42.00 12.23 1.02
CA VAL A 259 42.33 13.65 1.09
C VAL A 259 42.54 14.15 -0.33
N LEU A 260 41.71 15.10 -0.77
CA LEU A 260 41.90 15.77 -2.05
C LEU A 260 42.88 16.93 -1.85
N PRO A 261 44.07 16.93 -2.50
CA PRO A 261 45.04 18.00 -2.33
C PRO A 261 44.53 19.28 -3.00
N ASP A 262 44.63 20.41 -2.27
CA ASP A 262 44.21 21.74 -2.74
C ASP A 262 44.96 22.17 -4.01
N GLU A 263 46.24 21.80 -4.11
CA GLU A 263 47.12 22.15 -5.23
C GLU A 263 46.81 21.39 -6.53
N ALA A 264 46.19 20.21 -6.40
CA ALA A 264 45.96 19.27 -7.50
C ALA A 264 44.52 19.27 -8.00
N THR A 265 43.58 19.78 -7.20
CA THR A 265 42.14 19.69 -7.47
C THR A 265 41.51 21.07 -7.43
N SER A 266 40.91 21.52 -8.54
CA SER A 266 40.11 22.75 -8.58
C SER A 266 38.75 22.64 -7.83
N MET A 267 38.57 21.63 -6.98
CA MET A 267 37.31 21.35 -6.29
C MET A 267 37.27 22.11 -4.97
N THR A 268 36.25 22.95 -4.79
CA THR A 268 35.98 23.61 -3.50
C THR A 268 35.17 22.71 -2.58
N ALA A 269 35.23 22.95 -1.27
CA ALA A 269 34.41 22.21 -0.31
C ALA A 269 32.90 22.37 -0.62
N THR A 270 32.46 23.58 -0.98
CA THR A 270 31.08 23.85 -1.43
C THR A 270 30.72 23.06 -2.69
N GLY A 271 31.60 23.03 -3.69
CA GLY A 271 31.40 22.28 -4.93
C GLY A 271 31.32 20.78 -4.67
N PHE A 272 32.13 20.26 -3.75
CA PHE A 272 32.07 18.87 -3.34
C PHE A 272 30.77 18.54 -2.59
N GLY A 273 30.26 19.44 -1.75
CA GLY A 273 28.95 19.31 -1.11
C GLY A 273 27.82 19.21 -2.14
N THR A 274 27.80 20.09 -3.14
CA THR A 274 26.83 20.05 -4.24
C THR A 274 26.95 18.76 -5.07
N PHE A 275 28.18 18.29 -5.31
CA PHE A 275 28.44 17.01 -5.95
C PHE A 275 27.86 15.84 -5.14
N LEU A 276 28.06 15.80 -3.82
CA LEU A 276 27.50 14.76 -2.96
C LEU A 276 25.98 14.76 -2.98
N GLU A 277 25.34 15.94 -2.90
CA GLU A 277 23.89 16.04 -2.98
C GLU A 277 23.35 15.45 -4.29
N TYR A 278 24.01 15.75 -5.41
CA TYR A 278 23.68 15.14 -6.70
C TYR A 278 23.88 13.62 -6.71
N VAL A 279 24.98 13.13 -6.14
CA VAL A 279 25.29 11.69 -6.11
C VAL A 279 24.21 10.90 -5.35
N TYR A 280 23.76 11.41 -4.20
CA TYR A 280 22.76 10.75 -3.35
C TYR A 280 21.34 10.88 -3.89
N THR A 281 20.96 12.08 -4.34
CA THR A 281 19.54 12.38 -4.65
C THR A 281 19.23 12.34 -6.14
N GLY A 282 20.26 12.42 -7.01
CA GLY A 282 20.11 12.58 -8.46
C GLY A 282 19.64 13.97 -8.87
N THR A 283 19.47 14.89 -7.91
CA THR A 283 19.05 16.28 -8.12
C THR A 283 20.06 17.21 -7.49
N THR A 284 20.22 18.39 -8.05
CA THR A 284 21.01 19.45 -7.41
C THR A 284 20.36 20.79 -7.71
N THR A 285 20.23 21.63 -6.68
CA THR A 285 19.97 23.04 -6.90
C THR A 285 21.31 23.70 -7.15
N MET A 286 21.67 23.89 -8.42
CA MET A 286 22.81 24.76 -8.74
C MET A 286 22.40 26.18 -8.33
N VAL A 287 23.07 26.72 -7.31
CA VAL A 287 22.90 28.10 -6.82
C VAL A 287 23.89 28.99 -7.55
#